data_AF-A0A5K7X2N2-F1
#
_entry.id   AF-A0A5K7X2N2-F1
#
_cell.length_a   1.000
_cell.length_b   1.000
_cell.length_c   1.000
_cell.angle_alpha   90.00
_cell.angle_beta   90.00
_cell.angle_gamma   90.00
#
_symmetry.space_group_name_H-M   'P 1'
#
loop_
_entity.id
_entity.type
_entity.pdbx_description
1 polymer ?
#
loop_
_entity_poly.entity_id
_entity_poly.type
_entity_poly.pdbx_seq_one_letter_code
_entity_poly.pdbx_strand_id
1 'polypeptide(L)'
;MRFKDITNENENLISFLKMQGLGNIMLKLYARDNTEVLFSKSSNENGISEHMSIENRMRGIKKSEITFVITNIMKHSPDDVSIVTSSNNIIHISYPKSQTHNGNY
;
A
#
# COMPACT_ATOMS: atom_id res chain seq x y z
N MET A 1 -10.31 -3.70 -14.64
CA MET A 1 -10.50 -3.67 -13.17
C MET A 1 -10.27 -2.24 -12.71
N ARG A 2 -11.10 -1.65 -11.85
CA ARG A 2 -10.94 -0.25 -11.44
C ARG A 2 -11.18 -0.10 -9.94
N PHE A 3 -10.18 0.44 -9.24
CA PHE A 3 -10.32 0.91 -7.87
C PHE A 3 -10.76 2.38 -7.90
N LYS A 4 -11.70 2.74 -7.04
CA LYS A 4 -12.17 4.12 -6.85
C LYS A 4 -11.40 4.74 -5.70
N ASP A 5 -10.89 5.96 -5.89
CA ASP A 5 -10.35 6.78 -4.79
C ASP A 5 -11.52 7.23 -3.92
N ILE A 6 -11.53 6.79 -2.66
CA ILE A 6 -12.55 7.08 -1.65
C ILE A 6 -11.96 7.86 -0.47
N THR A 7 -10.80 8.49 -0.67
CA THR A 7 -10.07 9.22 0.38
C THR A 7 -10.95 10.31 1.01
N ASN A 8 -11.63 11.11 0.19
CA ASN A 8 -12.50 12.20 0.65
C ASN A 8 -13.84 11.71 1.21
N GLU A 9 -14.22 10.45 0.97
CA GLU A 9 -15.40 9.82 1.59
C GLU A 9 -15.07 9.36 3.02
N ASN A 10 -13.79 9.34 3.41
CA ASN A 10 -13.28 8.78 4.66
C ASN A 10 -12.35 9.76 5.40
N GLU A 11 -12.61 11.07 5.31
CA GLU A 11 -11.72 12.12 5.84
C GLU A 11 -11.39 11.97 7.33
N ASN A 12 -12.34 11.52 8.15
CA ASN A 12 -12.12 11.29 9.59
C ASN A 12 -11.07 10.19 9.83
N LEU A 13 -11.17 9.07 9.11
CA LEU A 13 -10.20 7.97 9.19
C LEU A 13 -8.83 8.44 8.71
N ILE A 14 -8.77 9.13 7.56
CA ILE A 14 -7.52 9.65 7.00
C ILE A 14 -6.85 10.64 7.96
N SER A 15 -7.64 11.53 8.57
CA SER A 15 -7.14 12.50 9.55
C SER A 15 -6.62 11.81 10.81
N PHE A 16 -7.37 10.82 11.33
CA PHE A 16 -6.93 10.01 12.46
C PHE A 16 -5.61 9.30 12.15
N LEU A 17 -5.48 8.65 10.99
CA LEU A 17 -4.25 7.96 10.59
C LEU A 17 -3.06 8.92 10.44
N LYS A 18 -3.29 10.12 9.88
CA LYS A 18 -2.27 11.18 9.80
C LYS A 18 -1.82 11.67 11.17
N MET A 19 -2.73 11.74 12.15
CA MET A 19 -2.37 12.10 13.53
C MET A 19 -1.54 11.02 14.23
N GLN A 20 -1.76 9.74 13.91
CA GLN A 20 -1.01 8.62 14.50
C GLN A 20 0.38 8.43 13.87
N GLY A 21 0.59 8.88 12.63
CA GLY A 21 1.86 8.79 11.92
C GLY A 21 2.69 10.07 12.00
N LEU A 22 3.98 9.96 12.33
CA LEU A 22 4.91 11.10 12.35
C LEU A 22 5.07 11.72 10.94
N GLY A 23 4.44 12.88 10.70
CA GLY A 23 4.83 13.83 9.66
C GLY A 23 4.02 13.83 8.35
N ASN A 24 4.62 14.45 7.32
CA ASN A 24 4.01 14.86 6.06
C ASN A 24 3.79 13.67 5.09
N ILE A 25 2.95 12.72 5.49
CA ILE A 25 2.64 11.50 4.74
C ILE A 25 1.40 11.75 3.88
N MET A 26 1.51 11.49 2.57
CA MET A 26 0.34 11.41 1.71
C MET A 26 -0.36 10.07 1.97
N LEU A 27 -1.62 10.12 2.40
CA LEU A 27 -2.47 8.94 2.53
C LEU A 27 -3.58 8.97 1.49
N LYS A 28 -3.86 7.81 0.90
CA LYS A 28 -5.01 7.61 0.02
C LYS A 28 -5.68 6.28 0.33
N LEU A 29 -7.00 6.25 0.26
CA LEU A 29 -7.80 5.06 0.41
C LEU A 29 -8.53 4.76 -0.90
N TYR A 30 -8.40 3.54 -1.38
CA TYR A 30 -9.08 3.07 -2.57
C TYR A 30 -9.94 1.85 -2.26
N ALA A 31 -11.06 1.72 -2.96
CA ALA A 31 -11.93 0.56 -2.82
C ALA A 31 -12.41 0.01 -4.16
N ARG A 32 -12.65 -1.30 -4.17
CA ARG A 32 -13.34 -2.02 -5.23
C ARG A 32 -14.09 -3.20 -4.63
N ASP A 33 -15.41 -3.19 -4.74
CA ASP A 33 -16.28 -4.22 -4.15
C ASP A 33 -15.91 -4.41 -2.67
N ASN A 34 -15.54 -5.62 -2.25
CA ASN A 34 -15.10 -5.94 -0.89
C ASN A 34 -13.59 -5.85 -0.67
N THR A 35 -12.85 -5.20 -1.59
CA THR A 35 -11.40 -5.02 -1.52
C THR A 35 -11.06 -3.57 -1.23
N GLU A 36 -10.28 -3.34 -0.18
CA GLU A 36 -9.82 -2.01 0.23
C GLU A 36 -8.30 -1.95 0.14
N VAL A 37 -7.80 -0.77 -0.21
CA VAL A 37 -6.37 -0.49 -0.41
C VAL A 37 -6.02 0.82 0.28
N LEU A 38 -5.22 0.73 1.34
CA LEU A 38 -4.64 1.91 1.99
C LEU A 38 -3.24 2.13 1.42
N PHE A 39 -3.02 3.30 0.82
CA PHE A 39 -1.75 3.71 0.27
C PHE A 39 -1.16 4.86 1.08
N SER A 40 0.13 4.76 1.40
CA SER A 40 0.92 5.81 2.02
C SER A 40 2.18 6.11 1.21
N LYS A 41 2.52 7.39 1.13
CA LYS A 41 3.75 7.87 0.51
C LYS A 41 4.38 8.95 1.37
N SER A 42 5.66 8.78 1.66
CA SER A 42 6.52 9.72 2.35
C SER A 42 7.68 10.09 1.45
N SER A 43 8.10 11.35 1.52
CA SER A 43 9.30 11.85 0.85
C SER A 43 10.11 12.65 1.87
N ASN A 44 11.35 12.24 2.08
CA ASN A 44 12.29 12.94 2.96
C ASN A 44 13.67 13.02 2.29
N GLU A 45 14.66 13.53 3.01
CA GLU A 45 16.05 13.64 2.55
C GLU A 45 16.68 12.29 2.15
N ASN A 46 16.17 11.18 2.67
CA ASN A 46 16.63 9.81 2.37
C ASN A 46 15.88 9.17 1.19
N GLY A 47 15.00 9.92 0.53
CA GLY A 47 14.28 9.49 -0.67
C GLY A 47 12.78 9.31 -0.47
N ILE A 48 12.18 8.54 -1.37
CA ILE A 48 10.74 8.25 -1.40
C ILE A 48 10.51 6.86 -0.81
N SER A 49 9.60 6.78 0.15
CA SER A 49 9.10 5.53 0.71
C SER A 49 7.60 5.44 0.46
N GLU A 50 7.17 4.32 -0.11
CA GLU A 50 5.77 4.03 -0.39
C GLU A 50 5.38 2.71 0.23
N HIS A 51 4.17 2.66 0.81
CA HIS A 51 3.62 1.44 1.37
C HIS A 51 2.14 1.32 1.00
N MET A 52 1.71 0.09 0.78
CA MET A 52 0.33 -0.22 0.45
C MET A 52 -0.13 -1.46 1.21
N SER A 53 -1.29 -1.36 1.86
CA SER A 53 -1.99 -2.51 2.44
C SER A 53 -3.22 -2.82 1.61
N ILE A 54 -3.42 -4.08 1.24
CA ILE A 54 -4.60 -4.57 0.52
C ILE A 54 -5.30 -5.59 1.40
N GLU A 55 -6.59 -5.38 1.63
CA GLU A 55 -7.45 -6.35 2.33
C GLU A 55 -8.70 -6.67 1.52
N ASN A 56 -9.25 -7.86 1.74
CA ASN A 56 -10.57 -8.22 1.25
C ASN A 56 -11.30 -9.02 2.32
N ARG A 57 -12.48 -8.55 2.71
CA ARG A 57 -13.22 -9.09 3.87
C ARG A 57 -13.95 -10.40 3.58
N MET A 58 -14.06 -10.81 2.32
CA MET A 58 -14.85 -11.98 1.91
C MET A 58 -14.02 -13.13 1.32
N ARG A 59 -12.81 -12.85 0.82
CA ARG A 59 -11.97 -13.84 0.12
C ARG A 59 -10.50 -13.42 0.13
N GLY A 60 -9.62 -14.33 -0.28
CA GLY A 60 -8.22 -13.99 -0.57
C GLY A 60 -8.07 -12.97 -1.70
N ILE A 61 -6.99 -12.18 -1.64
CA ILE A 61 -6.60 -11.22 -2.68
C ILE A 61 -6.12 -11.96 -3.93
N LYS A 62 -6.64 -11.60 -5.10
CA LYS A 62 -6.21 -12.19 -6.37
C LYS A 62 -4.90 -11.56 -6.83
N LYS A 63 -4.03 -12.36 -7.46
CA LYS A 63 -2.77 -11.86 -8.06
C LYS A 63 -2.99 -10.68 -9.01
N SER A 64 -4.08 -10.70 -9.79
CA SER A 64 -4.43 -9.58 -10.68
C SER A 64 -4.68 -8.28 -9.92
N GLU A 65 -5.26 -8.34 -8.71
CA GLU A 65 -5.52 -7.17 -7.85
C GLU A 65 -4.20 -6.58 -7.38
N ILE A 66 -3.28 -7.44 -6.92
CA ILE A 66 -1.92 -7.05 -6.52
C ILE A 66 -1.20 -6.36 -7.70
N THR A 67 -1.15 -6.99 -8.87
CA THR A 67 -0.50 -6.42 -10.05
C THR A 67 -1.11 -5.08 -10.46
N PHE A 68 -2.44 -4.95 -10.41
CA PHE A 68 -3.11 -3.70 -10.77
C PHE A 68 -2.73 -2.56 -9.85
N VAL A 69 -2.76 -2.77 -8.52
CA VAL A 69 -2.48 -1.69 -7.59
C VAL A 69 -1.00 -1.26 -7.66
N ILE A 70 -0.07 -2.19 -7.88
CA ILE A 70 1.35 -1.86 -8.10
C ILE A 70 1.52 -0.98 -9.34
N THR A 71 0.95 -1.40 -10.47
CA THR A 71 1.16 -0.76 -11.77
C THR A 71 0.36 0.53 -11.96
N ASN A 72 -0.87 0.61 -11.42
CA ASN A 72 -1.79 1.71 -11.70
C ASN A 72 -1.94 2.69 -10.54
N ILE A 73 -1.82 2.23 -9.29
CA ILE A 73 -1.94 3.09 -8.11
C ILE A 73 -0.54 3.56 -7.68
N MET A 74 0.37 2.61 -7.43
CA MET A 74 1.75 2.89 -7.02
C MET A 74 2.62 3.42 -8.18
N LYS A 75 2.28 3.05 -9.42
CA LYS A 75 3.04 3.39 -10.64
C LYS A 75 4.46 2.82 -10.66
N HIS A 76 4.62 1.60 -10.14
CA HIS A 76 5.88 0.85 -10.13
C HIS A 76 5.79 -0.45 -10.94
N SER A 77 6.95 -1.07 -11.22
CA SER A 77 7.00 -2.46 -11.67
C SER A 77 6.82 -3.42 -10.48
N PRO A 78 6.15 -4.58 -10.64
CA PRO A 78 6.15 -5.63 -9.63
C PRO A 78 7.54 -6.10 -9.18
N ASP A 79 8.58 -5.91 -10.01
CA ASP A 79 9.95 -6.32 -9.68
C ASP A 79 10.64 -5.35 -8.70
N ASP A 80 10.17 -4.10 -8.64
CA ASP A 80 10.76 -2.99 -7.86
C ASP A 80 10.24 -2.92 -6.42
N VAL A 81 9.34 -3.83 -6.05
CA VAL A 81 8.61 -3.77 -4.78
C VAL A 81 8.79 -5.05 -3.97
N SER A 82 8.70 -4.92 -2.65
CA SER A 82 8.58 -6.07 -1.73
C SER A 82 7.10 -6.37 -1.51
N ILE A 83 6.69 -7.64 -1.60
CA ILE A 83 5.30 -8.08 -1.36
C ILE A 83 5.32 -9.11 -0.23
N VAL A 84 4.59 -8.84 0.84
CA VAL A 84 4.49 -9.73 2.01
C VAL A 84 3.01 -9.96 2.34
N THR A 85 2.64 -11.20 2.62
CA THR A 85 1.29 -11.54 3.09
C THR A 85 1.34 -11.73 4.60
N SER A 86 0.49 -11.02 5.35
CA SER A 86 0.37 -11.20 6.79
C SER A 86 -0.52 -12.41 7.14
N SER A 87 -0.50 -12.83 8.41
CA SER A 87 -1.33 -13.92 8.93
C SER A 87 -2.84 -13.70 8.75
N ASN A 88 -3.26 -12.45 8.57
CA ASN A 88 -4.68 -12.07 8.44
C ASN A 88 -5.09 -11.88 6.97
N ASN A 89 -4.33 -12.43 6.01
CA ASN A 89 -4.53 -12.29 4.56
C ASN A 89 -4.45 -10.83 4.04
N ILE A 90 -3.81 -9.93 4.79
CA ILE A 90 -3.50 -8.58 4.32
C ILE A 90 -2.21 -8.65 3.50
N ILE A 91 -2.24 -8.09 2.29
CA ILE A 91 -1.05 -7.96 1.45
C ILE A 91 -0.42 -6.61 1.71
N HIS A 92 0.84 -6.63 2.12
CA HIS A 92 1.69 -5.45 2.28
C HIS A 92 2.63 -5.33 1.09
N ILE A 93 2.71 -4.15 0.49
CA ILE A 93 3.59 -3.84 -0.63
C ILE A 93 4.41 -2.62 -0.24
N SER A 94 5.73 -2.70 -0.42
CA SER A 94 6.65 -1.62 -0.03
C SER A 94 7.60 -1.26 -1.16
N TYR A 95 7.86 0.04 -1.34
CA TYR A 95 8.91 0.60 -2.18
C TYR A 95 9.78 1.60 -1.38
N PRO A 96 11.10 1.64 -1.60
CA PRO A 96 11.87 0.73 -2.46
C PRO A 96 11.84 -0.69 -1.92
N LYS A 97 12.02 -1.68 -2.81
CA LYS A 97 12.22 -3.08 -2.40
C LYS A 97 13.35 -3.11 -1.37
N SER A 98 13.01 -3.53 -0.15
CA SER A 98 13.99 -3.69 0.91
C SER A 98 15.08 -4.65 0.42
N GLN A 99 16.32 -4.17 0.36
CA GLN A 99 17.45 -5.06 0.12
C GLN A 99 17.53 -6.00 1.32
N THR A 100 17.27 -7.29 1.11
CA THR A 100 17.73 -8.29 2.07
C THR A 100 19.25 -8.15 2.12
N HIS A 101 19.78 -7.57 3.20
CA HIS A 101 21.18 -7.71 3.54
C HIS A 101 21.43 -9.22 3.63
N ASN A 102 21.99 -9.80 2.58
CA ASN A 102 22.69 -11.07 2.70
C ASN A 102 23.86 -10.77 3.63
N GLY A 103 23.68 -11.08 4.91
CA GLY A 103 24.77 -11.09 5.87
C GLY A 103 25.84 -12.02 5.31
N ASN A 104 26.96 -11.44 4.90
CA ASN A 104 28.17 -12.20 4.69
C ASN A 104 28.64 -12.67 6.08
N TYR A 105 28.78 -13.98 6.19
CA TYR A 105 29.40 -14.70 7.30
C TYR A 105 30.82 -14.21 7.58
#